data_AF-A0AB33JNP2-F1
#
_entry.id   AF-A0AB33JNP2-F1
#
_cell.length_a   1.000
_cell.length_b   1.000
_cell.length_c   1.000
_cell.angle_alpha   90.00
_cell.angle_beta   90.00
_cell.angle_gamma   90.00
#
_symmetry.space_group_name_H-M   'P 1'
#
loop_
_entity.id
_entity.type
_entity.pdbx_description
1 polymer ?
#
loop_
_entity_poly.entity_id
_entity_poly.type
_entity_poly.pdbx_seq_one_letter_code
_entity_poly.pdbx_strand_id
1 'polypeptide(L)'
;MTTEMDGDGIISAFGQMNFGEKLSARVEVRASDPDGDGPLVHYESIMTESAAYGRDLGKKGPWFEQPREADATVSDFRVYARALAGRGAAALRGAETREGVATVHLTGRFDPEELAVIDSRVARSMAQKGVNGFDCDLWIDQDGRLTRYEQRFATKTYKALNTVIFKDFGPPQAFTAPTVG
;
A
#
# COMPACT_ATOMS: atom_id res chain seq x y z
N MET A 1 5.45 1.98 -3.25
CA MET A 1 5.37 1.35 -1.92
C MET A 1 6.67 0.65 -1.63
N THR A 2 7.14 0.68 -0.39
CA THR A 2 8.22 -0.15 0.12
C THR A 2 7.77 -0.81 1.43
N THR A 3 8.34 -1.97 1.72
CA THR A 3 8.24 -2.63 3.01
C THR A 3 9.65 -2.92 3.50
N GLU A 4 9.94 -2.51 4.71
CA GLU A 4 11.17 -2.79 5.43
C GLU A 4 10.87 -3.74 6.59
N MET A 5 11.77 -4.69 6.85
CA MET A 5 11.77 -5.55 8.03
C MET A 5 13.09 -5.35 8.78
N ASP A 6 13.01 -4.94 10.04
CA ASP A 6 14.16 -4.59 10.90
C ASP A 6 15.15 -3.57 10.28
N GLY A 7 14.66 -2.76 9.33
CA GLY A 7 15.43 -1.75 8.61
C GLY A 7 15.88 -2.18 7.21
N ASP A 8 15.74 -3.46 6.87
CA ASP A 8 16.11 -3.98 5.56
C ASP A 8 14.92 -3.97 4.60
N GLY A 9 15.11 -3.34 3.43
CA GLY A 9 14.09 -3.24 2.40
C GLY A 9 13.84 -4.58 1.70
N ILE A 10 12.72 -5.22 2.02
CA ILE A 10 12.39 -6.56 1.51
C ILE A 10 11.39 -6.56 0.35
N ILE A 11 10.55 -5.53 0.22
CA ILE A 11 9.57 -5.40 -0.87
C ILE A 11 9.58 -3.97 -1.38
N SER A 12 9.50 -3.83 -2.70
CA SER A 12 9.18 -2.58 -3.36
C SER A 12 8.13 -2.80 -4.44
N ALA A 13 7.21 -1.86 -4.58
CA ALA A 13 6.19 -1.89 -5.61
C ALA A 13 6.00 -0.50 -6.21
N PHE A 14 5.93 -0.42 -7.54
CA PHE A 14 5.86 0.83 -8.29
C PHE A 14 4.81 0.67 -9.38
N GLY A 15 3.97 1.68 -9.58
CA GLY A 15 2.91 1.55 -10.56
C GLY A 15 1.97 2.72 -10.60
N GLN A 16 1.02 2.62 -11.51
CA GLN A 16 -0.09 3.54 -11.69
C GLN A 16 -1.38 2.82 -11.26
N MET A 17 -2.25 3.54 -10.56
CA MET A 17 -3.49 2.98 -10.02
C MET A 17 -4.60 4.02 -10.13
N ASN A 18 -5.80 3.57 -10.52
CA ASN A 18 -7.02 4.34 -10.39
C ASN A 18 -7.70 3.95 -9.08
N PHE A 19 -7.94 4.92 -8.20
CA PHE A 19 -8.72 4.74 -6.99
C PHE A 19 -10.18 5.12 -7.26
N GLY A 20 -11.02 4.13 -7.57
CA GLY A 20 -12.46 4.26 -7.83
C GLY A 20 -13.26 3.08 -7.26
N GLU A 21 -14.51 2.89 -7.70
CA GLU A 21 -15.34 1.73 -7.29
C GLU A 21 -14.70 0.39 -7.67
N LYS A 22 -14.02 0.35 -8.82
CA LYS A 22 -13.19 -0.78 -9.23
C LYS A 22 -11.74 -0.32 -9.33
N LEU A 23 -10.86 -1.00 -8.59
CA LEU A 23 -9.43 -0.83 -8.76
C LEU A 23 -9.02 -1.28 -10.17
N SER A 24 -8.27 -0.43 -10.86
CA SER A 24 -7.51 -0.80 -12.05
C SER A 24 -6.10 -0.26 -11.89
N ALA A 25 -5.10 -1.05 -12.26
CA ALA A 25 -3.72 -0.72 -11.96
C ALA A 25 -2.75 -1.42 -12.90
N ARG A 26 -1.55 -0.87 -12.99
CA ARG A 26 -0.37 -1.57 -13.48
C ARG A 26 0.74 -1.39 -12.47
N VAL A 27 1.23 -2.49 -11.92
CA VAL A 27 2.17 -2.50 -10.80
C VAL A 27 3.28 -3.48 -11.07
N GLU A 28 4.51 -3.02 -10.91
CA GLU A 28 5.69 -3.87 -10.79
C GLU A 28 6.00 -4.08 -9.30
N VAL A 29 6.20 -5.32 -8.89
CA VAL A 29 6.59 -5.72 -7.54
C VAL A 29 7.94 -6.41 -7.60
N ARG A 30 8.82 -6.03 -6.68
CA ARG A 30 10.09 -6.69 -6.41
C ARG A 30 10.12 -7.08 -4.94
N ALA A 31 10.36 -8.35 -4.65
CA ALA A 31 10.63 -8.82 -3.30
C ALA A 31 12.00 -9.49 -3.28
N SER A 32 12.81 -9.16 -2.28
CA SER A 32 14.14 -9.72 -2.04
C SER A 32 14.09 -10.71 -0.89
N ASP A 33 15.01 -11.68 -0.91
CA ASP A 33 15.29 -12.46 0.29
C ASP A 33 15.95 -11.54 1.34
N PRO A 34 15.45 -11.48 2.59
CA PRO A 34 16.18 -10.81 3.67
C PRO A 34 17.61 -11.32 3.84
N ASP A 35 17.92 -12.56 3.41
CA ASP A 35 19.26 -13.17 3.52
C ASP A 35 20.18 -12.94 2.29
N GLY A 36 19.72 -12.23 1.25
CA GLY A 36 20.62 -11.54 0.29
C GLY A 36 20.83 -12.12 -1.13
N ASP A 37 20.17 -13.21 -1.54
CA ASP A 37 20.37 -13.83 -2.88
C ASP A 37 19.45 -13.27 -4.00
N GLY A 38 19.38 -11.95 -4.13
CA GLY A 38 18.62 -11.26 -5.20
C GLY A 38 17.10 -11.26 -5.03
N PRO A 39 16.32 -10.75 -6.01
CA PRO A 39 14.88 -10.69 -5.89
C PRO A 39 14.27 -12.11 -6.04
N LEU A 40 13.73 -12.65 -4.94
CA LEU A 40 12.90 -13.85 -4.96
C LEU A 40 11.69 -13.71 -5.88
N VAL A 41 11.17 -12.49 -5.99
CA VAL A 41 10.05 -12.16 -6.86
C VAL A 41 10.38 -10.88 -7.63
N HIS A 42 10.29 -10.94 -8.96
CA HIS A 42 10.21 -9.76 -9.81
C HIS A 42 9.04 -9.95 -10.76
N TYR A 43 7.93 -9.26 -10.48
CA TYR A 43 6.63 -9.58 -11.04
C TYR A 43 5.94 -8.30 -11.52
N GLU A 44 5.25 -8.38 -12.66
CA GLU A 44 4.39 -7.30 -13.13
C GLU A 44 2.95 -7.77 -13.17
N SER A 45 2.05 -6.90 -12.70
CA SER A 45 0.62 -7.11 -12.71
C SER A 45 -0.09 -6.01 -13.50
N ILE A 46 -1.09 -6.40 -14.29
CA ILE A 46 -2.09 -5.49 -14.85
C ILE A 46 -3.45 -5.92 -14.33
N MET A 47 -4.15 -5.00 -13.68
CA MET A 47 -5.53 -5.17 -13.25
C MET A 47 -6.42 -4.26 -14.10
N THR A 48 -7.23 -4.87 -14.95
CA THR A 48 -8.26 -4.19 -15.76
C THR A 48 -9.55 -4.09 -14.96
N GLU A 49 -10.70 -3.76 -15.56
CA GLU A 49 -11.99 -3.84 -14.85
C GLU A 49 -12.53 -5.28 -14.72
N SER A 50 -12.15 -6.17 -15.64
CA SER A 50 -12.73 -7.52 -15.77
C SER A 50 -11.79 -8.64 -15.35
N ALA A 51 -10.48 -8.43 -15.47
CA ALA A 51 -9.47 -9.47 -15.23
C ALA A 51 -8.17 -8.90 -14.65
N ALA A 52 -7.37 -9.77 -14.08
CA ALA A 52 -5.99 -9.48 -13.68
C ALA A 52 -5.02 -10.35 -14.48
N TYR A 53 -3.84 -9.81 -14.76
CA TYR A 53 -2.80 -10.45 -15.54
C TYR A 53 -1.49 -10.34 -14.82
N GLY A 54 -0.66 -11.36 -14.97
CA GLY A 54 0.64 -11.47 -14.33
C GLY A 54 1.74 -11.85 -15.29
N ARG A 55 2.97 -11.43 -15.03
CA ARG A 55 4.16 -12.06 -15.59
C ARG A 55 5.35 -11.98 -14.64
N ASP A 56 6.16 -13.01 -14.65
CA ASP A 56 7.46 -13.03 -13.96
C ASP A 56 8.50 -12.30 -14.83
N LEU A 57 8.89 -11.10 -14.42
CA LEU A 57 9.92 -10.30 -15.09
C LEU A 57 11.33 -10.86 -14.88
N GLY A 58 11.57 -11.51 -13.75
CA GLY A 58 12.86 -12.15 -13.44
C GLY A 58 13.18 -13.31 -14.38
N LYS A 59 12.15 -14.08 -14.75
CA LYS A 59 12.24 -15.19 -15.73
C LYS A 59 11.88 -14.78 -17.16
N LYS A 60 11.51 -13.51 -17.38
CA LYS A 60 10.97 -13.01 -18.66
C LYS A 60 9.82 -13.87 -19.18
N GLY A 61 8.95 -14.32 -18.27
CA GLY A 61 7.83 -15.19 -18.58
C GLY A 61 6.75 -14.49 -19.42
N PRO A 62 5.90 -15.27 -20.13
CA PRO A 62 4.75 -14.74 -20.83
C PRO A 62 3.73 -14.16 -19.84
N TRP A 63 2.82 -13.35 -20.35
CA TRP A 63 1.63 -12.96 -19.60
C TRP A 63 0.71 -14.16 -19.40
N PHE A 64 0.17 -14.29 -18.20
CA PHE A 64 -0.89 -15.22 -17.88
C PHE A 64 -2.05 -14.47 -17.22
N GLU A 65 -3.27 -14.95 -17.46
CA GLU A 65 -4.45 -14.46 -16.75
C GLU A 65 -4.52 -15.09 -15.36
N GLN A 66 -4.89 -14.29 -14.36
CA GLN A 66 -5.10 -14.74 -13.00
C GLN A 66 -6.50 -14.36 -12.54
N PRO A 67 -7.11 -15.16 -11.63
CA PRO A 67 -8.37 -14.78 -11.01
C PRO A 67 -8.27 -13.37 -10.43
N ARG A 68 -9.22 -12.51 -10.76
CA ARG A 68 -9.39 -11.26 -10.03
C ARG A 68 -9.89 -11.62 -8.64
N GLU A 69 -9.06 -11.51 -7.61
CA GLU A 69 -9.61 -11.64 -6.27
C GLU A 69 -10.59 -10.48 -6.05
N ALA A 70 -11.81 -10.80 -5.60
CA ALA A 70 -12.81 -9.78 -5.27
C ALA A 70 -12.26 -8.77 -4.24
N ASP A 71 -11.32 -9.24 -3.41
CA ASP A 71 -10.64 -8.49 -2.35
C ASP A 71 -9.23 -8.00 -2.73
N ALA A 72 -8.82 -8.09 -4.01
CA ALA A 72 -7.53 -7.56 -4.51
C ALA A 72 -7.46 -6.02 -4.48
N THR A 73 -8.27 -5.37 -3.66
CA THR A 73 -8.19 -3.94 -3.39
C THR A 73 -6.91 -3.66 -2.62
N VAL A 74 -6.03 -2.85 -3.21
CA VAL A 74 -5.05 -2.05 -2.48
C VAL A 74 -5.75 -1.46 -1.26
N SER A 75 -5.12 -1.53 -0.08
CA SER A 75 -5.70 -1.04 1.17
C SER A 75 -6.33 0.35 0.97
N ASP A 76 -7.59 0.52 1.38
CA ASP A 76 -8.25 1.82 1.25
C ASP A 76 -7.70 2.78 2.30
N PHE A 77 -6.66 3.53 1.93
CA PHE A 77 -5.99 4.45 2.86
C PHE A 77 -6.90 5.58 3.38
N ARG A 78 -8.03 5.84 2.70
CA ARG A 78 -8.98 6.89 3.09
C ARG A 78 -9.66 6.57 4.43
N VAL A 79 -9.79 5.30 4.81
CA VAL A 79 -10.39 4.92 6.09
C VAL A 79 -9.52 5.38 7.26
N TYR A 80 -8.20 5.24 7.15
CA TYR A 80 -7.25 5.71 8.17
C TYR A 80 -7.20 7.23 8.24
N ALA A 81 -7.21 7.91 7.08
CA ALA A 81 -7.27 9.37 7.03
C ALA A 81 -8.52 9.92 7.72
N ARG A 82 -9.69 9.34 7.46
CA ARG A 82 -10.95 9.71 8.12
C ARG A 82 -10.91 9.44 9.61
N ALA A 83 -10.40 8.28 10.03
CA ALA A 83 -10.30 7.93 11.43
C ALA A 83 -9.36 8.88 12.20
N LEU A 84 -8.16 9.17 11.67
CA LEU A 84 -7.24 10.12 12.29
C LEU A 84 -7.78 11.56 12.29
N ALA A 85 -8.40 12.00 11.20
CA ALA A 85 -9.03 13.33 11.15
C ALA A 85 -10.16 13.45 12.19
N GLY A 86 -10.94 12.39 12.42
CA GLY A 86 -11.98 12.34 13.46
C GLY A 86 -11.45 12.48 14.89
N ARG A 87 -10.17 12.16 15.14
CA ARG A 87 -9.49 12.38 16.44
C ARG A 87 -9.10 13.85 16.67
N GLY A 88 -9.21 14.71 15.65
CA GLY A 88 -8.93 16.15 15.73
C GLY A 88 -7.49 16.46 16.14
N ALA A 89 -7.33 17.43 17.05
CA ALA A 89 -6.02 17.95 17.46
C ALA A 89 -5.07 16.89 18.04
N ALA A 90 -5.59 15.78 18.58
CA ALA A 90 -4.75 14.71 19.12
C ALA A 90 -3.93 13.97 18.05
N ALA A 91 -4.46 13.87 16.82
CA ALA A 91 -3.78 13.24 15.69
C ALA A 91 -2.94 14.23 14.87
N LEU A 92 -3.23 15.52 14.96
CA LEU A 92 -2.52 16.56 14.21
C LEU A 92 -1.08 16.73 14.74
N ARG A 93 -0.10 16.69 13.84
CA ARG A 93 1.30 17.04 14.15
C ARG A 93 1.74 18.38 13.57
N GLY A 94 0.93 18.93 12.67
CA GLY A 94 1.12 20.25 12.09
C GLY A 94 1.41 20.20 10.60
N ALA A 95 1.84 21.35 10.06
CA ALA A 95 2.22 21.47 8.67
C ALA A 95 3.68 21.03 8.47
N GLU A 96 3.94 20.25 7.43
CA GLU A 96 5.26 19.78 7.02
C GLU A 96 5.43 19.97 5.51
N THR A 97 6.66 20.21 5.06
CA THR A 97 7.01 20.05 3.64
C THR A 97 7.68 18.70 3.44
N ARG A 98 7.09 17.84 2.62
CA ARG A 98 7.65 16.53 2.26
C ARG A 98 7.76 16.43 0.76
N GLU A 99 8.94 16.06 0.27
CA GLU A 99 9.21 15.92 -1.17
C GLU A 99 8.85 17.17 -1.98
N GLY A 100 9.01 18.36 -1.38
CA GLY A 100 8.67 19.65 -2.00
C GLY A 100 7.19 20.02 -1.97
N VAL A 101 6.31 19.18 -1.38
CA VAL A 101 4.87 19.44 -1.25
C VAL A 101 4.53 19.87 0.17
N ALA A 102 3.79 20.97 0.31
CA ALA A 102 3.23 21.39 1.58
C ALA A 102 2.09 20.45 2.00
N THR A 103 2.16 19.92 3.21
CA THR A 103 1.27 18.88 3.72
C THR A 103 0.86 19.15 5.16
N VAL A 104 -0.28 18.60 5.57
CA VAL A 104 -0.65 18.40 6.97
C VAL A 104 -0.32 16.97 7.35
N HIS A 105 0.37 16.81 8.48
CA HIS A 105 0.73 15.51 9.02
C HIS A 105 -0.26 15.08 10.11
N LEU A 106 -0.90 13.91 9.90
CA LEU A 106 -1.72 13.22 10.87
C LEU A 106 -1.03 11.93 11.32
N THR A 107 -1.05 11.64 12.62
CA THR A 107 -0.51 10.39 13.17
C THR A 107 -1.41 9.81 14.25
N GLY A 108 -1.39 8.50 14.41
CA GLY A 108 -2.01 7.83 15.53
C GLY A 108 -1.79 6.33 15.50
N ARG A 109 -2.01 5.70 16.65
CA ARG A 109 -2.03 4.26 16.78
C ARG A 109 -3.43 3.70 16.51
N PHE A 110 -3.50 2.58 15.82
CA PHE A 110 -4.72 1.79 15.62
C PHE A 110 -4.56 0.43 16.30
N ASP A 111 -5.45 0.14 17.23
CA ASP A 111 -5.49 -1.12 17.95
C ASP A 111 -6.41 -2.13 17.22
N PRO A 112 -6.31 -3.45 17.51
CA PRO A 112 -7.06 -4.46 16.77
C PRO A 112 -8.58 -4.26 16.75
N GLU A 113 -9.16 -3.76 17.84
CA GLU A 113 -10.59 -3.47 17.95
C GLU A 113 -11.02 -2.35 17.01
N GLU A 114 -10.25 -1.27 16.94
CA GLU A 114 -10.53 -0.16 16.03
C GLU A 114 -10.35 -0.58 14.57
N LEU A 115 -9.30 -1.36 14.28
CA LEU A 115 -9.08 -1.94 12.95
C LEU A 115 -10.21 -2.84 12.51
N ALA A 116 -10.79 -3.63 13.42
CA ALA A 116 -11.94 -4.49 13.10
C ALA A 116 -13.15 -3.67 12.61
N VAL A 117 -13.28 -2.41 13.05
CA VAL A 117 -14.34 -1.49 12.64
C VAL A 117 -14.02 -0.80 11.31
N ILE A 118 -12.78 -0.32 11.12
CA ILE A 118 -12.43 0.54 9.96
C ILE A 118 -11.82 -0.23 8.78
N ASP A 119 -11.17 -1.36 9.02
CA ASP A 119 -10.54 -2.22 8.01
C ASP A 119 -10.40 -3.66 8.55
N SER A 120 -11.52 -4.38 8.57
CA SER A 120 -11.61 -5.74 9.14
C SER A 120 -10.67 -6.75 8.46
N ARG A 121 -10.32 -6.52 7.18
CA ARG A 121 -9.36 -7.34 6.44
C ARG A 121 -7.96 -7.14 7.00
N VAL A 122 -7.52 -5.90 7.21
CA VAL A 122 -6.24 -5.61 7.85
C VAL A 122 -6.24 -6.13 9.29
N ALA A 123 -7.34 -5.97 10.03
CA ALA A 123 -7.46 -6.51 11.39
C ALA A 123 -7.22 -8.04 11.41
N ARG A 124 -7.85 -8.78 10.49
CA ARG A 124 -7.66 -10.24 10.35
C ARG A 124 -6.22 -10.60 9.99
N SER A 125 -5.63 -9.90 9.02
CA SER A 125 -4.24 -10.14 8.60
C SER A 125 -3.25 -9.87 9.74
N MET A 126 -3.45 -8.80 10.50
CA MET A 126 -2.63 -8.45 11.66
C MET A 126 -2.77 -9.48 12.78
N ALA A 127 -3.99 -9.93 13.06
CA ALA A 127 -4.24 -10.98 14.06
C ALA A 127 -3.53 -12.29 13.70
N GLN A 128 -3.59 -12.72 12.42
CA GLN A 128 -2.87 -13.91 11.94
C GLN A 128 -1.36 -13.79 12.08
N LYS A 129 -0.81 -12.57 11.99
CA LYS A 129 0.62 -12.27 12.16
C LYS A 129 1.02 -12.01 13.62
N GLY A 130 0.07 -12.03 14.56
CA GLY A 130 0.31 -11.73 15.97
C GLY A 130 0.67 -10.27 16.23
N VAL A 131 0.16 -9.34 15.41
CA VAL A 131 0.37 -7.90 15.54
C VAL A 131 -0.76 -7.30 16.39
N ASN A 132 -0.40 -6.60 17.46
CA ASN A 132 -1.34 -5.99 18.42
C ASN A 132 -1.67 -4.52 18.08
N GLY A 133 -1.81 -4.21 16.79
CA GLY A 133 -2.00 -2.85 16.27
C GLY A 133 -0.73 -2.23 15.67
N PHE A 134 -0.90 -1.07 15.06
CA PHE A 134 0.15 -0.37 14.34
C PHE A 134 0.06 1.15 14.51
N ASP A 135 1.21 1.82 14.39
CA ASP A 135 1.28 3.26 14.32
C ASP A 135 1.18 3.69 12.85
N CYS A 136 0.41 4.74 12.59
CA CYS A 136 0.03 5.20 11.27
C CYS A 136 0.32 6.67 11.13
N ASP A 137 1.03 7.04 10.06
CA ASP A 137 1.29 8.44 9.72
C ASP A 137 0.80 8.71 8.29
N LEU A 138 0.18 9.86 8.10
CA LEU A 138 -0.43 10.30 6.84
C LEU A 138 -0.03 11.74 6.57
N TRP A 139 0.36 12.03 5.33
CA TRP A 139 0.61 13.39 4.86
C TRP A 139 -0.40 13.73 3.78
N ILE A 140 -1.14 14.81 4.01
CA ILE A 140 -2.24 15.25 3.15
C ILE A 140 -1.89 16.63 2.59
N ASP A 141 -1.92 16.80 1.27
CA ASP A 141 -1.65 18.11 0.65
C ASP A 141 -2.80 19.10 0.81
N GLN A 142 -2.60 20.32 0.31
CA GLN A 142 -3.59 21.40 0.39
C GLN A 142 -4.89 21.11 -0.37
N ASP A 143 -4.85 20.19 -1.35
CA ASP A 143 -6.03 19.76 -2.12
C ASP A 143 -6.74 18.57 -1.45
N GLY A 144 -6.29 18.15 -0.25
CA GLY A 144 -6.86 17.04 0.49
C GLY A 144 -6.43 15.66 -0.02
N ARG A 145 -5.39 15.59 -0.85
CA ARG A 145 -4.87 14.33 -1.41
C ARG A 145 -3.84 13.73 -0.47
N LEU A 146 -3.96 12.42 -0.23
CA LEU A 146 -2.95 11.66 0.50
C LEU A 146 -1.68 11.56 -0.36
N THR A 147 -0.57 12.14 0.08
CA THR A 147 0.72 12.10 -0.63
C THR A 147 1.67 11.05 -0.07
N ARG A 148 1.52 10.69 1.21
CA ARG A 148 2.32 9.66 1.86
C ARG A 148 1.55 8.95 2.96
N TYR A 149 1.77 7.65 3.07
CA TYR A 149 1.33 6.80 4.17
C TYR A 149 2.51 6.03 4.73
N GLU A 150 2.64 6.00 6.05
CA GLU A 150 3.55 5.12 6.74
C GLU A 150 2.79 4.27 7.77
N GLN A 151 3.14 2.99 7.84
CA GLN A 151 2.61 2.05 8.80
C GLN A 151 3.77 1.35 9.50
N ARG A 152 3.81 1.47 10.83
CA ARG A 152 4.81 0.81 11.67
C ARG A 152 4.14 -0.20 12.58
N PHE A 153 4.62 -1.42 12.54
CA PHE A 153 4.14 -2.47 13.44
C PHE A 153 5.27 -3.39 13.85
N ALA A 154 5.03 -4.15 14.93
CA ALA A 154 5.95 -5.17 15.39
C ALA A 154 5.19 -6.48 15.58
N THR A 155 5.87 -7.57 15.23
CA THR A 155 5.49 -8.93 15.62
C THR A 155 6.38 -9.36 16.80
N LYS A 156 6.29 -10.63 17.20
CA LYS A 156 7.24 -11.22 18.15
C LYS A 156 8.66 -11.35 17.59
N THR A 157 8.82 -11.33 16.27
CA THR A 157 10.08 -11.69 15.60
C THR A 157 10.74 -10.55 14.84
N TYR A 158 9.99 -9.53 14.41
CA TYR A 158 10.53 -8.42 13.63
C TYR A 158 9.70 -7.15 13.81
N LYS A 159 10.29 -6.00 13.47
CA LYS A 159 9.60 -4.73 13.24
C LYS A 159 9.46 -4.50 11.74
N ALA A 160 8.35 -3.90 11.33
CA ALA A 160 8.10 -3.58 9.93
C ALA A 160 7.69 -2.13 9.76
N LEU A 161 8.14 -1.53 8.66
CA LEU A 161 7.72 -0.23 8.15
C LEU A 161 7.21 -0.41 6.72
N ASN A 162 5.94 -0.14 6.49
CA ASN A 162 5.41 0.02 5.16
C ASN A 162 5.35 1.52 4.83
N THR A 163 5.89 1.90 3.68
CA THR A 163 5.81 3.25 3.15
C THR A 163 5.10 3.24 1.81
N VAL A 164 4.10 4.11 1.62
CA VAL A 164 3.46 4.36 0.33
C VAL A 164 3.58 5.84 0.01
N ILE A 165 4.00 6.16 -1.20
CA ILE A 165 4.11 7.52 -1.72
C ILE A 165 3.17 7.61 -2.91
N PHE A 166 2.33 8.64 -2.93
CA PHE A 166 1.41 8.96 -4.00
C PHE A 166 1.83 10.28 -4.65
N LYS A 167 1.92 10.26 -5.97
CA LYS A 167 2.33 11.39 -6.79
C LYS A 167 1.69 11.26 -8.18
N ASP A 168 1.95 12.24 -9.04
CA ASP A 168 1.47 12.26 -10.42
C ASP A 168 -0.07 12.14 -10.52
N PHE A 169 -0.78 12.80 -9.60
CA PHE A 169 -2.24 12.81 -9.54
C PHE A 169 -2.84 13.37 -10.83
N GLY A 170 -3.85 12.69 -11.38
CA GLY A 170 -4.49 13.10 -12.62
C GLY A 170 -5.75 12.30 -12.94
N PRO A 171 -6.28 12.45 -14.17
CA PRO A 171 -7.43 11.69 -14.64
C PRO A 171 -7.17 10.16 -14.60
N PRO A 172 -8.23 9.34 -14.51
CA PRO A 172 -8.09 7.89 -14.57
C PRO A 172 -7.38 7.42 -15.84
N GLN A 173 -6.49 6.45 -15.70
CA GLN A 173 -5.75 5.85 -16.80
C GLN A 173 -6.43 4.57 -17.30
N ALA A 174 -6.51 4.38 -18.62
CA ALA A 174 -6.97 3.12 -19.19
C ALA A 174 -5.86 2.06 -19.14
N PHE A 175 -6.16 0.90 -18.55
CA PHE A 175 -5.27 -0.28 -18.57
C PHE A 175 -5.89 -1.37 -19.45
N THR A 176 -5.15 -1.82 -20.46
CA THR A 176 -5.60 -2.85 -21.41
C THR A 176 -5.05 -4.22 -21.04
N ALA A 177 -5.82 -5.26 -21.34
CA ALA A 177 -5.35 -6.64 -21.23
C ALA A 177 -4.10 -6.86 -22.11
N PRO A 178 -3.06 -7.53 -21.61
CA PRO A 178 -1.93 -7.94 -22.43
C PRO A 178 -2.29 -9.17 -23.28
N THR A 179 -1.46 -9.43 -24.30
CA THR A 179 -1.50 -10.72 -25.01
C THR A 179 -0.95 -11.81 -24.10
N VAL A 180 -1.81 -12.78 -23.74
CA VAL A 180 -1.42 -13.99 -23.00
C VAL A 180 -0.67 -14.95 -23.92
N GLY A 181 0.33 -15.64 -23.36
CA GLY A 181 1.19 -16.60 -24.08
C GLY A 181 0.85 -18.06 -23.81
#